data_AF-A0A3B9WY58-F1
#
_entry.id   AF-A0A3B9WY58-F1
#
_cell.length_a   1.000
_cell.length_b   1.000
_cell.length_c   1.000
_cell.angle_alpha   90.00
_cell.angle_beta   90.00
_cell.angle_gamma   90.00
#
_symmetry.space_group_name_H-M   'P 1'
#
loop_
_entity.id
_entity.type
_entity.pdbx_description
1 polymer ?
#
loop_
_entity_poly.entity_id
_entity_poly.type
_entity_poly.pdbx_seq_one_letter_code
_entity_poly.pdbx_strand_id
1 'polypeptide(L)'
;MLRMTSLVLFFLGLVQATFAQEKVIIIGAGISGLAAGKTLQKSGYEAVILEARDRVGGKIWTERSTGSSLYLGASWIHAITGNPITSLAKKST
;
A
#
# COMPACT_ATOMS: atom_id res chain seq x y z
N MET A 1 5.13 -35.00 39.16
CA MET A 1 3.95 -34.81 38.29
C MET A 1 4.02 -33.40 37.73
N LEU A 2 4.71 -33.23 36.59
CA LEU A 2 4.87 -31.93 35.92
C LEU A 2 3.47 -31.49 35.47
N ARG A 3 2.95 -30.40 36.06
CA ARG A 3 1.56 -29.99 35.88
C ARG A 3 1.30 -29.72 34.39
N MET A 4 0.30 -30.40 33.81
CA MET A 4 -0.11 -30.24 32.41
C MET A 4 -0.36 -28.77 31.99
N THR A 5 -0.65 -27.91 32.96
CA THR A 5 -0.75 -26.45 32.77
C THR A 5 0.55 -25.79 32.31
N SER A 6 1.72 -26.26 32.75
CA SER A 6 3.02 -25.74 32.28
C SER A 6 3.31 -26.13 30.83
N LEU A 7 2.81 -27.29 30.37
CA LEU A 7 3.00 -27.74 28.99
C LEU A 7 2.10 -26.96 28.02
N VAL A 8 0.86 -26.64 28.43
CA VAL A 8 -0.06 -25.81 27.64
C VAL A 8 0.46 -24.38 27.50
N LEU A 9 0.98 -23.78 28.58
CA LEU A 9 1.59 -22.44 28.53
C LEU A 9 2.87 -22.42 27.69
N PHE A 10 3.68 -23.48 27.75
CA PHE A 10 4.88 -23.62 26.92
C PHE A 10 4.54 -23.76 25.43
N PHE A 11 3.50 -24.53 25.08
CA PHE A 11 3.00 -24.64 23.70
C PHE A 11 2.36 -23.32 23.21
N LEU A 12 1.63 -22.59 24.06
CA LEU A 12 1.10 -21.26 23.71
C LEU A 12 2.24 -20.25 23.46
N GLY A 13 3.29 -20.29 24.26
CA GLY A 13 4.49 -19.44 24.10
C GLY A 13 5.32 -19.76 22.85
N LEU A 14 5.38 -21.02 22.43
CA LEU A 14 6.04 -21.43 21.17
C LEU A 14 5.27 -20.99 19.92
N VAL A 15 3.93 -20.98 19.96
CA VAL A 15 3.09 -20.41 18.90
C VAL A 15 3.24 -18.88 18.82
N GLN A 16 3.67 -18.23 19.90
CA GLN A 16 3.98 -16.80 19.96
C GLN A 16 5.40 -16.43 19.51
N ALA A 17 6.20 -17.36 18.99
CA ALA A 17 7.40 -17.00 18.22
C ALA A 17 6.94 -16.33 16.91
N THR A 18 6.47 -15.10 17.03
CA THR A 18 6.08 -14.22 15.94
C THR A 18 7.30 -14.06 15.05
N PHE A 19 7.24 -14.67 13.87
CA PHE A 19 8.09 -14.28 12.76
C PHE A 19 8.11 -12.76 12.74
N ALA A 20 9.29 -12.15 12.90
CA ALA A 20 9.41 -10.71 12.81
C ALA A 20 8.81 -10.30 11.46
N GLN A 21 7.71 -9.53 11.49
CA GLN A 21 7.02 -9.11 10.28
C GLN A 21 8.05 -8.42 9.39
N GLU A 22 8.34 -8.97 8.21
CA GLU A 22 9.33 -8.35 7.32
C GLU A 22 8.85 -6.95 6.95
N LYS A 23 9.68 -5.96 7.27
CA LYS A 23 9.40 -4.55 6.99
C LYS A 23 9.84 -4.22 5.58
N VAL A 24 8.89 -3.79 4.75
CA VAL A 24 9.16 -3.43 3.36
C VAL A 24 9.26 -1.93 3.21
N ILE A 25 10.35 -1.45 2.61
CA ILE A 25 10.49 -0.04 2.23
C ILE A 25 10.21 0.08 0.73
N ILE A 26 9.29 0.98 0.36
CA ILE A 26 8.96 1.32 -1.02
C ILE A 26 9.48 2.72 -1.31
N ILE A 27 10.36 2.85 -2.30
CA ILE A 27 10.90 4.15 -2.72
C ILE A 27 10.02 4.73 -3.83
N GLY A 28 9.31 5.82 -3.52
CA GLY A 28 8.43 6.58 -4.41
C GLY A 28 6.94 6.31 -4.19
N ALA A 29 6.16 7.34 -3.89
CA ALA A 29 4.70 7.33 -3.77
C ALA A 29 4.00 7.65 -5.10
N GLY A 30 4.51 7.12 -6.21
CA GLY A 30 3.82 7.10 -7.50
C GLY A 30 2.71 6.04 -7.55
N ILE A 31 1.98 5.97 -8.67
CA ILE A 31 0.91 4.96 -8.89
C ILE A 31 1.39 3.52 -8.61
N SER A 32 2.61 3.18 -9.02
CA SER A 32 3.21 1.86 -8.80
C SER A 32 3.51 1.60 -7.32
N GLY A 33 4.14 2.56 -6.62
CA GLY A 33 4.47 2.42 -5.21
C GLY A 33 3.23 2.34 -4.31
N LEU A 34 2.22 3.16 -4.59
CA LEU A 34 0.92 3.09 -3.90
C LEU A 34 0.21 1.75 -4.15
N ALA A 35 0.24 1.25 -5.40
CA ALA A 35 -0.32 -0.05 -5.74
C ALA A 35 0.42 -1.20 -5.02
N ALA A 36 1.76 -1.15 -4.98
CA ALA A 36 2.57 -2.13 -4.27
C ALA A 36 2.30 -2.10 -2.76
N GLY A 37 2.25 -0.92 -2.14
CA GLY A 37 1.93 -0.75 -0.72
C GLY A 37 0.55 -1.30 -0.37
N LYS A 38 -0.46 -1.03 -1.21
CA LYS A 38 -1.80 -1.59 -1.04
C LYS A 38 -1.82 -3.12 -1.13
N THR A 39 -1.05 -3.70 -2.05
CA THR A 39 -0.93 -5.17 -2.19
C THR A 39 -0.26 -5.77 -0.97
N LEU A 40 0.87 -5.22 -0.52
CA LEU A 40 1.61 -5.69 0.66
C LEU A 40 0.78 -5.58 1.93
N GLN A 41 0.08 -4.47 2.14
CA GLN A 41 -0.83 -4.28 3.27
C GLN A 41 -1.93 -5.36 3.28
N LYS A 42 -2.55 -5.64 2.13
CA LYS A 42 -3.57 -6.69 2.01
C LYS A 42 -3.03 -8.09 2.29
N SER A 43 -1.74 -8.30 2.05
CA SER A 43 -1.04 -9.55 2.32
C SER A 43 -0.51 -9.64 3.76
N GLY A 44 -0.80 -8.67 4.62
CA GLY A 44 -0.40 -8.70 6.04
C GLY A 44 1.04 -8.24 6.32
N TYR A 45 1.69 -7.59 5.36
CA TYR A 45 3.03 -7.02 5.54
C TYR A 45 2.97 -5.57 6.02
N GLU A 46 3.95 -5.19 6.83
CA GLU A 46 4.20 -3.79 7.19
C GLU A 46 5.04 -3.14 6.09
N ALA A 47 4.52 -2.06 5.49
CA ALA A 47 5.23 -1.32 4.44
C ALA A 47 5.28 0.17 4.73
N VAL A 48 6.46 0.77 4.51
CA VAL A 48 6.69 2.22 4.59
C VAL A 48 7.01 2.74 3.19
N ILE A 49 6.33 3.82 2.78
CA ILE A 49 6.58 4.48 1.49
C ILE A 49 7.35 5.76 1.75
N LEU A 50 8.51 5.91 1.10
CA LEU A 50 9.33 7.11 1.13
C LEU A 50 9.18 7.87 -0.17
N GLU A 51 8.68 9.11 -0.14
CA GLU A 51 8.53 9.98 -1.30
C GLU A 51 9.45 11.18 -1.18
N ALA A 52 10.13 11.51 -2.27
CA ALA A 52 11.09 12.62 -2.29
C ALA A 52 10.38 13.99 -2.38
N ARG A 53 9.16 14.02 -2.93
CA ARG A 53 8.35 15.23 -3.08
C ARG A 53 7.47 15.47 -1.85
N ASP A 54 6.96 16.67 -1.75
CA ASP A 54 5.92 17.09 -0.80
C ASP A 54 4.51 16.58 -1.15
N ARG A 55 4.40 15.78 -2.22
CA ARG A 55 3.14 15.23 -2.71
C ARG A 55 3.28 13.80 -3.22
N VAL A 56 2.19 13.06 -3.11
CA VAL A 56 2.05 11.73 -3.73
C VAL A 56 1.70 11.84 -5.23
N GLY A 57 1.60 10.69 -5.89
CA GLY A 57 1.15 10.56 -7.29
C GLY A 57 2.28 10.48 -8.31
N GLY A 58 3.50 10.91 -7.95
CA GLY A 58 4.66 10.86 -8.84
C GLY A 58 4.43 11.67 -10.12
N LYS A 59 4.42 10.99 -11.28
CA LYS A 59 4.13 11.59 -12.60
C LYS A 59 2.65 11.87 -12.85
N ILE A 60 1.75 11.49 -11.95
CA ILE A 60 0.33 11.87 -11.98
C ILE A 60 0.20 13.11 -11.10
N TRP A 61 -0.13 14.25 -11.69
CA TRP A 61 -0.20 15.53 -10.97
C TRP A 61 -1.33 16.38 -11.51
N THR A 62 -2.18 16.83 -10.59
CA THR A 62 -3.19 17.85 -10.82
C THR A 62 -2.83 19.08 -9.98
N GLU A 63 -2.52 20.18 -10.64
CA GLU A 63 -2.28 21.47 -10.02
C GLU A 63 -3.61 22.21 -9.81
N ARG A 64 -3.82 22.79 -8.62
CA ARG A 64 -5.11 23.38 -8.22
C ARG A 64 -4.99 24.82 -7.70
N SER A 65 -3.78 25.37 -7.60
CA SER A 65 -3.57 26.72 -7.06
C SER A 65 -4.17 27.85 -7.89
N THR A 66 -4.44 27.62 -9.18
CA THR A 66 -4.91 28.65 -10.12
C THR A 66 -6.44 28.81 -10.17
N GLY A 67 -7.17 28.23 -9.22
CA GLY A 67 -8.64 28.23 -9.20
C GLY A 67 -9.28 27.28 -10.24
N SER A 68 -8.46 26.57 -11.02
CA SER A 68 -8.87 25.52 -11.94
C SER A 68 -7.96 24.30 -11.77
N SER A 69 -8.43 23.12 -12.18
CA SER A 69 -7.63 21.89 -12.12
C SER A 69 -6.83 21.72 -13.41
N LEU A 70 -5.51 21.83 -13.33
CA LEU A 70 -4.60 21.62 -14.45
C LEU A 70 -3.89 20.27 -14.34
N TYR A 71 -4.10 19.38 -15.31
CA TYR A 71 -3.44 18.07 -15.35
C TYR A 71 -2.05 18.21 -15.98
N LEU A 72 -1.02 18.26 -15.14
CA LEU A 72 0.39 18.39 -15.56
C LEU A 72 1.08 17.04 -15.79
N GLY A 73 0.35 15.94 -15.57
CA GLY A 73 0.83 14.58 -15.70
C GLY A 73 -0.13 13.71 -16.51
N ALA A 74 -0.37 12.48 -16.04
CA ALA A 74 -1.34 11.59 -16.67
C ALA A 74 -2.75 12.23 -16.71
N SER A 75 -3.23 12.51 -17.92
CA SER A 75 -4.52 13.19 -18.18
C SER A 75 -5.51 12.32 -18.97
N TRP A 76 -5.09 11.15 -19.45
CA TRP A 76 -5.90 10.28 -20.30
C TRP A 76 -5.82 8.81 -19.88
N ILE A 77 -6.96 8.12 -19.92
CA ILE A 77 -7.05 6.66 -19.77
C ILE A 77 -7.27 6.07 -21.16
N HIS A 78 -6.28 5.36 -21.68
CA HIS A 78 -6.40 4.70 -22.99
C HIS A 78 -7.19 3.40 -22.86
N ALA A 79 -8.26 3.29 -23.67
CA ALA A 79 -9.21 2.18 -23.71
C ALA A 79 -9.88 1.86 -22.35
N ILE A 80 -11.17 1.57 -22.38
CA ILE A 80 -11.94 1.35 -21.15
C ILE A 80 -12.16 -0.13 -20.81
N THR A 81 -12.18 -0.99 -21.82
CA THR A 81 -12.38 -2.44 -21.67
C THR A 81 -11.08 -3.12 -21.26
N GLY A 82 -11.12 -3.90 -20.17
CA GLY A 82 -9.94 -4.61 -19.66
C GLY A 82 -8.88 -3.73 -18.97
N ASN A 83 -9.06 -2.40 -18.97
CA ASN A 83 -8.13 -1.49 -18.31
C ASN A 83 -8.42 -1.43 -16.79
N PRO A 84 -7.47 -1.84 -15.92
CA PRO A 84 -7.67 -1.84 -14.47
C PRO A 84 -7.94 -0.43 -13.91
N ILE A 85 -7.41 0.62 -14.55
CA ILE A 85 -7.61 2.01 -14.11
C ILE A 85 -9.07 2.45 -14.26
N THR A 86 -9.82 1.92 -15.24
CA THR A 86 -11.24 2.24 -15.43
C THR A 86 -12.06 1.92 -14.17
N SER A 87 -11.76 0.79 -13.52
CA SER A 87 -12.46 0.39 -12.30
C SER A 87 -12.09 1.26 -11.09
N LEU A 88 -10.87 1.79 -11.06
CA LEU A 88 -10.40 2.69 -10.01
C LEU A 88 -11.01 4.09 -10.18
N ALA A 89 -11.05 4.60 -11.41
CA ALA A 89 -11.63 5.90 -11.74
C ALA A 89 -13.12 5.99 -11.34
N LYS A 90 -13.88 4.90 -11.50
CA LYS A 90 -15.29 4.83 -11.10
C LYS A 90 -15.51 4.84 -9.57
N LYS A 91 -14.51 4.50 -8.78
CA LYS A 91 -14.60 4.43 -7.29
C LYS A 91 -14.16 5.71 -6.60
N SER A 92 -13.56 6.64 -7.34
CA SER A 92 -12.96 7.87 -6.83
C SER A 92 -13.84 9.11 -7.03
N THR A 93 -15.04 8.94 -7.58
CA THR A 93 -16.07 9.97 -7.78
C THR A 93 -17.17 9.77 -6.76
#